data_AF-A0A840KFJ9-F1
#
_entry.id   AF-A0A840KFJ9-F1
#
_cell.length_a   1.000
_cell.length_b   1.000
_cell.length_c   1.000
_cell.angle_alpha   90.00
_cell.angle_beta   90.00
_cell.angle_gamma   90.00
#
_symmetry.space_group_name_H-M   'P 1'
#
loop_
_entity.id
_entity.type
_entity.pdbx_description
1 polymer ?
#
loop_
_entity_poly.entity_id
_entity_poly.type
_entity_poly.pdbx_seq_one_letter_code
_entity_poly.pdbx_strand_id
1 'polypeptide(L)'
;MLRKLFPVLLLTGSFSFAQVGVNTDSPQATFDVVGSPDDDSKPDGIIAPRISGNLLKEKNYTNSQTGALVYVTSADSAPEGQMEDVTSPGYYYFNGDVSVNKWVKLISTSTSATQSVTVPYDTPNSGSLTLNNTHHTVRIYGGNTEIVLPDAGTCKGRIYILIGSNGISSKPISTLGGNGIYDDVTNAGVTSITGGQRYQIQSDGIGWIVIGR
;
A
#
# COMPACT_ATOMS: atom_id res chain seq x y z
N MET A 1 -53.96 25.27 62.60
CA MET A 1 -53.30 25.63 61.33
C MET A 1 -51.91 25.02 61.33
N LEU A 2 -51.57 24.18 60.36
CA LEU A 2 -50.22 23.62 60.22
C LEU A 2 -49.67 24.03 58.85
N ARG A 3 -48.60 24.82 58.81
CA ARG A 3 -47.88 25.16 57.58
C ARG A 3 -46.70 24.21 57.44
N LYS A 4 -46.71 23.36 56.41
CA LYS A 4 -45.58 22.48 56.07
C LYS A 4 -44.62 23.24 55.14
N LEU A 5 -43.37 23.37 55.56
CA LEU A 5 -42.27 23.85 54.72
C LEU A 5 -41.74 22.67 53.89
N PHE A 6 -41.75 22.82 52.57
CA PHE A 6 -41.05 21.92 51.65
C PHE A 6 -39.59 22.37 51.57
N PRO A 7 -38.59 21.49 51.79
CA PRO A 7 -37.22 21.83 51.42
C PRO A 7 -37.12 21.83 49.90
N VAL A 8 -36.84 23.00 49.32
CA VAL A 8 -36.42 23.11 47.92
C VAL A 8 -34.99 22.57 47.85
N LEU A 9 -34.82 21.40 47.23
CA LEU A 9 -33.51 20.85 46.90
C LEU A 9 -32.93 21.64 45.73
N LEU A 10 -32.04 22.58 46.00
CA LEU A 10 -31.29 23.31 44.97
C LEU A 10 -30.12 22.43 44.50
N LEU A 11 -30.37 21.62 43.46
CA LEU A 11 -29.34 20.84 42.79
C LEU A 11 -28.49 21.79 41.92
N THR A 12 -27.44 22.36 42.50
CA THR A 12 -26.43 23.13 41.74
C THR A 12 -25.52 22.14 41.02
N GLY A 13 -25.93 21.72 39.82
CA GLY A 13 -25.06 20.96 38.92
C GLY A 13 -23.99 21.89 38.36
N SER A 14 -22.76 21.76 38.83
CA SER A 14 -21.59 22.36 38.19
C SER A 14 -21.49 21.84 36.75
N PHE A 15 -21.26 22.73 35.78
CA PHE A 15 -20.88 22.32 34.42
C PHE A 15 -19.50 21.65 34.50
N SER A 16 -19.47 20.33 34.67
CA SER A 16 -18.23 19.56 34.61
C SER A 16 -17.85 19.36 33.15
N PHE A 17 -16.62 19.73 32.79
CA PHE A 17 -16.04 19.34 31.52
C PHE A 17 -15.81 17.82 31.55
N ALA A 18 -16.66 17.06 30.87
CA ALA A 18 -16.61 15.60 30.90
C ALA A 18 -15.55 15.07 29.93
N GLN A 19 -14.34 14.83 30.42
CA GLN A 19 -13.46 13.83 29.81
C GLN A 19 -14.05 12.44 30.07
N VAL A 20 -13.98 11.57 29.07
CA VAL A 20 -14.43 10.17 29.19
C VAL A 20 -13.21 9.29 29.38
N GLY A 21 -13.02 8.77 30.59
CA GLY A 21 -12.04 7.74 30.89
C GLY A 21 -12.66 6.34 30.78
N VAL A 22 -11.98 5.41 30.12
CA VAL A 22 -12.27 3.98 30.16
C VAL A 22 -11.05 3.30 30.77
N ASN A 23 -11.27 2.59 31.87
CA ASN A 23 -10.20 1.95 32.65
C ASN A 23 -9.17 2.94 33.25
N THR A 24 -9.56 4.21 33.45
CA THR A 24 -8.78 5.23 34.16
C THR A 24 -9.70 6.25 34.84
N ASP A 25 -9.39 6.61 36.09
CA ASP A 25 -10.10 7.64 36.85
C ASP A 25 -9.50 9.06 36.64
N SER A 26 -8.37 9.15 35.94
CA SER A 26 -7.68 10.41 35.64
C SER A 26 -7.37 10.50 34.14
N PRO A 27 -8.40 10.69 33.29
CA PRO A 27 -8.23 10.76 31.85
C PRO A 27 -7.32 11.93 31.45
N GLN A 28 -6.36 11.68 30.55
CA GLN A 28 -5.41 12.69 30.05
C GLN A 28 -5.82 13.28 28.69
N ALA A 29 -6.95 12.86 28.14
CA ALA A 29 -7.52 13.35 26.89
C ALA A 29 -9.05 13.42 26.97
N THR A 30 -9.72 14.00 25.96
CA THR A 30 -11.19 14.04 25.89
C THR A 30 -11.81 12.63 25.91
N PHE A 31 -11.13 11.66 25.31
CA PHE A 31 -11.41 10.23 25.43
C PHE A 31 -10.09 9.51 25.69
N ASP A 32 -9.96 8.90 26.87
CA ASP A 32 -8.77 8.18 27.29
C ASP A 32 -9.13 6.72 27.60
N VAL A 33 -8.47 5.79 26.92
CA VAL A 33 -8.70 4.35 27.06
C VAL A 33 -7.38 3.72 27.47
N VAL A 34 -7.26 3.36 28.74
CA VAL A 34 -6.04 2.75 29.29
C VAL A 34 -6.15 1.24 29.21
N GLY A 35 -5.16 0.59 28.61
CA GLY A 35 -5.13 -0.88 28.47
C GLY A 35 -4.78 -1.61 29.77
N SER A 36 -4.90 -2.94 29.74
CA SER A 36 -4.43 -3.87 30.78
C SER A 36 -3.44 -4.88 30.18
N PRO A 37 -2.24 -4.43 29.74
CA PRO A 37 -1.36 -5.20 28.84
C PRO A 37 -0.80 -6.50 29.43
N ASP A 38 -0.79 -6.64 30.75
CA ASP A 38 -0.30 -7.84 31.45
C ASP A 38 -1.42 -8.83 31.82
N ASP A 39 -2.69 -8.53 31.51
CA ASP A 39 -3.85 -9.37 31.78
C ASP A 39 -4.39 -10.01 30.49
N ASP A 40 -3.94 -11.24 30.20
CA ASP A 40 -4.33 -12.00 29.00
C ASP A 40 -5.85 -12.22 28.86
N SER A 41 -6.63 -12.02 29.94
CA SER A 41 -8.10 -12.12 29.89
C SER A 41 -8.80 -10.83 29.43
N LYS A 42 -8.05 -9.72 29.31
CA LYS A 42 -8.54 -8.39 28.93
C LYS A 42 -7.91 -7.94 27.62
N PRO A 43 -8.50 -8.28 26.46
CA PRO A 43 -7.99 -7.80 25.19
C PRO A 43 -8.13 -6.28 25.10
N ASP A 44 -6.99 -5.61 24.89
CA ASP A 44 -6.94 -4.16 24.70
C ASP A 44 -7.38 -3.76 23.28
N GLY A 45 -8.19 -2.71 23.18
CA GLY A 45 -8.52 -2.11 21.88
C GLY A 45 -9.75 -1.21 21.86
N ILE A 46 -9.90 -0.50 20.76
CA ILE A 46 -11.11 0.28 20.43
C ILE A 46 -11.69 -0.30 19.13
N ILE A 47 -12.92 -0.80 19.20
CA ILE A 47 -13.63 -1.31 18.02
C ILE A 47 -14.53 -0.20 17.50
N ALA A 48 -14.27 0.27 16.28
CA ALA A 48 -15.14 1.25 15.62
C ALA A 48 -16.53 0.66 15.31
N PRO A 49 -17.56 1.49 15.11
CA PRO A 49 -18.87 1.04 14.65
C PRO A 49 -18.77 0.17 13.38
N ARG A 50 -19.45 -0.98 13.39
CA ARG A 50 -19.48 -1.92 12.27
C ARG A 50 -20.70 -1.65 11.40
N ILE A 51 -20.52 -1.60 10.08
CA ILE A 51 -21.60 -1.31 9.13
C ILE A 51 -21.29 -1.93 7.76
N SER A 52 -22.29 -2.41 7.01
CA SER A 52 -22.07 -2.85 5.63
C SER A 52 -21.90 -1.65 4.69
N GLY A 53 -21.22 -1.81 3.56
CA GLY A 53 -21.08 -0.76 2.56
C GLY A 53 -22.45 -0.25 2.09
N ASN A 54 -23.40 -1.14 1.81
CA ASN A 54 -24.76 -0.77 1.43
C ASN A 54 -25.46 0.12 2.47
N LEU A 55 -25.39 -0.22 3.77
CA LEU A 55 -26.00 0.59 4.83
C LEU A 55 -25.23 1.88 5.11
N LEU A 56 -23.92 1.90 4.84
CA LEU A 56 -23.10 3.10 4.96
C LEU A 56 -23.46 4.11 3.86
N LYS A 57 -23.77 3.64 2.66
CA LYS A 57 -24.22 4.45 1.51
C LYS A 57 -25.52 5.21 1.80
N GLU A 58 -26.39 4.66 2.64
CA GLU A 58 -27.67 5.28 3.02
C GLU A 58 -27.48 6.51 3.94
N LYS A 59 -26.25 6.75 4.43
CA LYS A 59 -25.93 7.87 5.31
C LYS A 59 -25.26 8.99 4.55
N ASN A 60 -25.71 10.22 4.80
CA ASN A 60 -25.08 11.42 4.24
C ASN A 60 -24.04 11.98 5.21
N TYR A 61 -22.76 11.86 4.86
CA TYR A 61 -21.66 12.44 5.64
C TYR A 61 -21.28 13.80 5.06
N THR A 62 -20.96 14.76 5.92
CA THR A 62 -20.52 16.10 5.53
C THR A 62 -19.15 16.41 6.11
N ASN A 63 -18.58 17.56 5.79
CA ASN A 63 -17.29 18.02 6.32
C ASN A 63 -17.22 17.93 7.86
N SER A 64 -18.35 18.09 8.56
CA SER A 64 -18.44 18.00 10.02
C SER A 64 -18.17 16.60 10.58
N GLN A 65 -18.23 15.54 9.76
CA GLN A 65 -17.92 14.16 10.14
C GLN A 65 -16.55 13.70 9.62
N THR A 66 -15.71 14.63 9.13
CA THR A 66 -14.35 14.29 8.72
C THR A 66 -13.59 13.65 9.88
N GLY A 67 -12.94 12.51 9.62
CA GLY A 67 -12.28 11.70 10.63
C GLY A 67 -13.17 10.63 11.29
N ALA A 68 -14.46 10.54 10.92
CA ALA A 68 -15.31 9.45 11.37
C ALA A 68 -14.71 8.10 10.96
N LEU A 69 -14.56 7.19 11.90
CA LEU A 69 -13.96 5.87 11.69
C LEU A 69 -15.05 4.79 11.76
N VAL A 70 -15.05 3.87 10.80
CA VAL A 70 -15.93 2.70 10.79
C VAL A 70 -15.17 1.45 10.36
N TYR A 71 -15.67 0.30 10.80
CA TYR A 71 -15.30 -0.97 10.22
C TYR A 71 -16.39 -1.42 9.25
N VAL A 72 -16.08 -1.42 7.95
CA VAL A 72 -16.99 -1.91 6.92
C VAL A 72 -16.96 -3.43 6.91
N THR A 73 -18.12 -4.06 7.07
CA THR A 73 -18.26 -5.53 7.16
C THR A 73 -18.37 -6.24 5.81
N SER A 74 -18.85 -5.53 4.78
CA SER A 74 -18.96 -6.00 3.38
C SER A 74 -18.89 -4.83 2.43
N ALA A 75 -18.46 -5.04 1.19
CA ALA A 75 -18.42 -4.00 0.16
C ALA A 75 -19.78 -3.33 -0.08
N ASP A 76 -19.77 -2.10 -0.62
CA ASP A 76 -20.93 -1.57 -1.34
C ASP A 76 -21.11 -2.38 -2.64
N SER A 77 -22.34 -2.77 -2.91
CA SER A 77 -22.71 -3.52 -4.11
C SER A 77 -22.61 -2.71 -5.41
N ALA A 78 -22.68 -1.38 -5.31
CA ALA A 78 -22.49 -0.47 -6.44
C ALA A 78 -21.74 0.80 -5.98
N PRO A 79 -20.43 0.72 -5.71
CA PRO A 79 -19.63 1.85 -5.23
C PRO A 79 -19.74 3.05 -6.17
N GLU A 80 -20.07 4.21 -5.61
CA GLU A 80 -20.09 5.51 -6.31
C GLU A 80 -19.97 6.64 -5.28
N GLY A 81 -19.39 7.77 -5.68
CA GLY A 81 -19.36 9.00 -4.88
C GLY A 81 -18.64 8.80 -3.55
N GLN A 82 -19.32 9.01 -2.42
CA GLN A 82 -18.72 8.82 -1.09
C GLN A 82 -18.27 7.37 -0.85
N MET A 83 -18.83 6.40 -1.57
CA MET A 83 -18.59 4.97 -1.38
C MET A 83 -17.60 4.38 -2.40
N GLU A 84 -17.06 5.19 -3.31
CA GLU A 84 -16.20 4.75 -4.44
C GLU A 84 -15.12 3.73 -4.02
N ASP A 85 -14.43 3.97 -2.89
CA ASP A 85 -13.32 3.11 -2.44
C ASP A 85 -13.78 1.94 -1.55
N VAL A 86 -15.07 1.84 -1.21
CA VAL A 86 -15.63 0.84 -0.28
C VAL A 86 -15.95 -0.47 -0.98
N THR A 87 -14.91 -1.07 -1.55
CA THR A 87 -14.98 -2.26 -2.41
C THR A 87 -14.75 -3.57 -1.64
N SER A 88 -14.46 -3.51 -0.35
CA SER A 88 -14.15 -4.67 0.48
C SER A 88 -14.26 -4.37 1.97
N PRO A 89 -14.39 -5.40 2.84
CA PRO A 89 -14.33 -5.21 4.28
C PRO A 89 -13.02 -4.56 4.74
N GLY A 90 -13.08 -3.81 5.85
CA GLY A 90 -11.90 -3.19 6.47
C GLY A 90 -12.24 -1.92 7.23
N TYR A 91 -11.21 -1.28 7.80
CA TYR A 91 -11.37 0.03 8.42
C TYR A 91 -11.35 1.15 7.38
N TYR A 92 -12.26 2.11 7.52
CA TYR A 92 -12.37 3.29 6.67
C TYR A 92 -12.53 4.53 7.56
N TYR A 93 -11.89 5.63 7.17
CA TYR A 93 -12.20 6.94 7.72
C TYR A 93 -12.90 7.80 6.66
N PHE A 94 -13.80 8.68 7.09
CA PHE A 94 -14.45 9.62 6.19
C PHE A 94 -13.55 10.84 5.99
N ASN A 95 -13.22 11.16 4.74
CA ASN A 95 -12.59 12.42 4.37
C ASN A 95 -13.63 13.35 3.74
N GLY A 96 -14.07 14.36 4.50
CA GLY A 96 -15.05 15.35 4.05
C GLY A 96 -14.42 16.60 3.44
N ASP A 97 -13.14 16.61 3.07
CA ASP A 97 -12.60 17.69 2.22
C ASP A 97 -13.37 17.74 0.90
N VAL A 98 -13.72 18.94 0.43
CA VAL A 98 -14.57 19.10 -0.77
C VAL A 98 -13.94 18.46 -2.02
N SER A 99 -12.61 18.38 -2.08
CA SER A 99 -11.88 17.74 -3.19
C SER A 99 -11.83 16.21 -3.11
N VAL A 100 -12.13 15.63 -1.95
CA VAL A 100 -12.05 14.19 -1.70
C VAL A 100 -13.44 13.58 -1.47
N ASN A 101 -14.18 14.10 -0.48
CA ASN A 101 -15.55 13.77 -0.09
C ASN A 101 -15.90 12.27 -0.23
N LYS A 102 -15.14 11.39 0.42
CA LYS A 102 -15.36 9.94 0.37
C LYS A 102 -14.79 9.17 1.56
N TRP A 103 -15.24 7.93 1.70
CA TRP A 103 -14.65 6.94 2.60
C TRP A 103 -13.33 6.44 2.06
N VAL A 104 -12.27 6.66 2.83
CA VAL A 104 -10.92 6.22 2.46
C VAL A 104 -10.56 5.00 3.29
N LYS A 105 -10.17 3.91 2.61
CA LYS A 105 -9.74 2.69 3.27
C LYS A 105 -8.42 2.93 4.01
N LEU A 106 -8.37 2.52 5.27
CA LEU A 106 -7.11 2.42 6.01
C LEU A 106 -6.37 1.18 5.50
N ILE A 107 -5.47 1.41 4.55
CA ILE A 107 -4.60 0.37 4.02
C ILE A 107 -3.28 0.34 4.79
N SER A 108 -2.89 -0.84 5.27
CA SER A 108 -1.52 -1.12 5.71
C SER A 108 -0.71 -1.67 4.53
N THR A 109 -0.48 -0.86 3.51
CA THR A 109 0.45 -1.23 2.44
C THR A 109 1.45 -0.10 2.24
N SER A 110 2.59 -0.23 2.92
CA SER A 110 3.88 0.26 2.45
C SER A 110 4.06 -0.20 0.99
N THR A 111 4.44 0.61 0.01
CA THR A 111 5.46 1.66 0.02
C THR A 111 5.16 2.71 -1.07
N SER A 112 4.99 3.97 -0.69
CA SER A 112 5.32 5.08 -1.59
C SER A 112 6.84 5.24 -1.58
N ALA A 113 7.53 4.78 -2.62
CA ALA A 113 8.94 5.12 -2.79
C ALA A 113 9.02 6.57 -3.28
N THR A 114 9.12 7.53 -2.36
CA THR A 114 9.45 8.93 -2.68
C THR A 114 10.98 9.13 -2.83
N GLN A 115 11.79 8.09 -2.59
CA GLN A 115 13.26 8.08 -2.72
C GLN A 115 13.78 6.75 -3.32
N SER A 116 15.07 6.73 -3.72
CA SER A 116 15.74 5.59 -4.33
C SER A 116 15.76 4.37 -3.39
N VAL A 117 15.19 3.26 -3.85
CA VAL A 117 15.26 1.95 -3.18
C VAL A 117 16.44 1.20 -3.78
N THR A 118 17.50 0.97 -3.00
CA THR A 118 18.62 0.12 -3.43
C THR A 118 18.36 -1.31 -3.00
N VAL A 119 18.39 -2.25 -3.94
CA VAL A 119 18.35 -3.69 -3.69
C VAL A 119 19.72 -4.32 -4.03
N PRO A 120 20.12 -5.42 -3.35
CA PRO A 120 21.30 -6.19 -3.75
C PRO A 120 21.23 -6.63 -5.22
N TYR A 121 22.38 -6.80 -5.86
CA TYR A 121 22.44 -7.38 -7.20
C TYR A 121 22.59 -8.90 -7.15
N ASP A 122 21.95 -9.60 -8.09
CA ASP A 122 22.01 -11.05 -8.22
C ASP A 122 23.28 -11.48 -8.99
N THR A 123 23.87 -12.61 -8.61
CA THR A 123 25.06 -13.19 -9.26
C THR A 123 24.82 -14.64 -9.69
N PRO A 124 23.88 -14.89 -10.61
CA PRO A 124 23.65 -16.23 -11.12
C PRO A 124 24.93 -16.75 -11.82
N ASN A 125 25.18 -18.05 -11.77
CA ASN A 125 26.33 -18.68 -12.45
C ASN A 125 26.02 -20.11 -12.93
N SER A 126 24.77 -20.39 -13.29
CA SER A 126 24.35 -21.71 -13.76
C SER A 126 23.05 -21.61 -14.55
N GLY A 127 22.99 -22.29 -15.70
CA GLY A 127 21.75 -22.51 -16.45
C GLY A 127 21.11 -21.25 -17.04
N SER A 128 19.88 -21.41 -17.54
CA SER A 128 19.04 -20.31 -18.03
C SER A 128 18.38 -19.62 -16.85
N LEU A 129 18.48 -18.28 -16.78
CA LEU A 129 17.86 -17.48 -15.73
C LEU A 129 16.67 -16.70 -16.30
N THR A 130 15.48 -16.96 -15.76
CA THR A 130 14.28 -16.16 -16.03
C THR A 130 14.12 -15.06 -14.99
N LEU A 131 14.11 -13.80 -15.42
CA LEU A 131 13.95 -12.66 -14.54
C LEU A 131 12.49 -12.48 -14.10
N ASN A 132 12.31 -11.98 -12.88
CA ASN A 132 11.00 -11.73 -12.27
C ASN A 132 11.06 -10.44 -11.41
N ASN A 133 10.00 -10.18 -10.64
CA ASN A 133 9.87 -8.99 -9.81
C ASN A 133 10.86 -8.87 -8.63
N THR A 134 11.61 -9.90 -8.28
CA THR A 134 12.64 -9.84 -7.24
C THR A 134 14.01 -9.43 -7.78
N HIS A 135 14.20 -9.50 -9.10
CA HIS A 135 15.45 -9.12 -9.74
C HIS A 135 15.43 -7.63 -10.08
N HIS A 136 16.57 -6.97 -9.98
CA HIS A 136 16.74 -5.60 -10.45
C HIS A 136 18.07 -5.43 -11.16
N THR A 137 19.18 -5.71 -10.47
CA THR A 137 20.52 -5.73 -11.08
C THR A 137 21.01 -7.16 -11.10
N VAL A 138 21.41 -7.65 -12.28
CA VAL A 138 21.85 -9.04 -12.48
C VAL A 138 23.22 -9.03 -13.12
N ARG A 139 24.21 -9.57 -12.41
CA ARG A 139 25.57 -9.76 -12.90
C ARG A 139 25.74 -11.20 -13.38
N ILE A 140 25.86 -11.34 -14.69
CA ILE A 140 25.82 -12.60 -15.42
C ILE A 140 27.23 -13.20 -15.46
N TYR A 141 27.37 -14.48 -15.13
CA TYR A 141 28.65 -15.20 -15.13
C TYR A 141 28.69 -16.33 -16.17
N GLY A 142 29.86 -16.95 -16.31
CA GLY A 142 30.15 -17.91 -17.38
C GLY A 142 29.27 -19.15 -17.38
N GLY A 143 28.79 -19.60 -16.21
CA GLY A 143 27.93 -20.78 -16.10
C GLY A 143 26.48 -20.53 -16.51
N ASN A 144 26.06 -19.28 -16.71
CA ASN A 144 24.76 -19.00 -17.31
C ASN A 144 24.72 -19.41 -18.78
N THR A 145 23.61 -19.98 -19.22
CA THR A 145 23.41 -20.35 -20.62
C THR A 145 22.56 -19.34 -21.37
N GLU A 146 21.69 -18.61 -20.67
CA GLU A 146 20.77 -17.63 -21.25
C GLU A 146 20.19 -16.73 -20.13
N ILE A 147 19.79 -15.51 -20.49
CA ILE A 147 18.94 -14.65 -19.67
C ILE A 147 17.59 -14.46 -20.36
N VAL A 148 16.50 -14.75 -19.67
CA VAL A 148 15.14 -14.67 -20.20
C VAL A 148 14.40 -13.56 -19.46
N LEU A 149 13.96 -12.53 -20.18
CA LEU A 149 13.10 -11.49 -19.64
C LEU A 149 11.63 -11.96 -19.61
N PRO A 150 10.82 -11.51 -18.65
CA PRO A 150 9.39 -11.77 -18.67
C PRO A 150 8.71 -11.06 -19.86
N ASP A 151 7.48 -11.46 -20.14
CA ASP A 151 6.63 -10.76 -21.11
C ASP A 151 6.48 -9.29 -20.71
N ALA A 152 6.93 -8.39 -21.60
CA ALA A 152 6.90 -6.94 -21.38
C ALA A 152 5.49 -6.45 -21.04
N GLY A 153 4.45 -7.03 -21.64
CA GLY A 153 3.05 -6.66 -21.43
C GLY A 153 2.56 -6.86 -19.99
N THR A 154 3.20 -7.76 -19.25
CA THR A 154 2.85 -8.04 -17.84
C THR A 154 3.60 -7.16 -16.84
N CYS A 155 4.55 -6.34 -17.29
CA CYS A 155 5.48 -5.64 -16.40
C CYS A 155 5.90 -4.24 -16.90
N LYS A 156 4.96 -3.50 -17.51
CA LYS A 156 5.20 -2.12 -17.97
C LYS A 156 5.87 -1.26 -16.89
N GLY A 157 6.93 -0.57 -17.27
CA GLY A 157 7.72 0.30 -16.40
C GLY A 157 8.82 -0.39 -15.59
N ARG A 158 8.86 -1.74 -15.56
CA ARG A 158 9.92 -2.48 -14.85
C ARG A 158 11.27 -2.23 -15.48
N ILE A 159 12.27 -2.02 -14.64
CA ILE A 159 13.67 -1.80 -15.03
C ILE A 159 14.52 -2.99 -14.60
N TYR A 160 15.40 -3.44 -15.49
CA TYR A 160 16.52 -4.32 -15.14
C TYR A 160 17.85 -3.70 -15.55
N ILE A 161 18.89 -3.98 -14.78
CA ILE A 161 20.29 -3.71 -15.11
C ILE A 161 20.98 -5.05 -15.31
N LEU A 162 21.39 -5.34 -16.55
CA LEU A 162 22.14 -6.53 -16.91
C LEU A 162 23.61 -6.19 -17.02
N ILE A 163 24.48 -6.99 -16.39
CA ILE A 163 25.93 -6.78 -16.39
C ILE A 163 26.60 -8.08 -16.87
N GLY A 164 27.21 -8.05 -18.05
CA GLY A 164 28.05 -9.15 -18.52
C GLY A 164 29.39 -9.13 -17.80
N SER A 165 29.65 -10.10 -16.92
CA SER A 165 30.93 -10.15 -16.19
C SER A 165 32.10 -10.24 -17.15
N ASN A 166 33.22 -9.58 -16.81
CA ASN A 166 34.42 -9.62 -17.64
C ASN A 166 34.86 -11.07 -17.92
N GLY A 167 35.20 -11.36 -19.18
CA GLY A 167 35.70 -12.66 -19.60
C GLY A 167 34.64 -13.73 -19.92
N ILE A 168 33.33 -13.42 -19.81
CA ILE A 168 32.30 -14.37 -20.27
C ILE A 168 32.18 -14.36 -21.80
N SER A 169 31.87 -15.52 -22.38
CA SER A 169 31.39 -15.64 -23.76
C SER A 169 29.99 -15.02 -23.90
N SER A 170 29.59 -14.75 -25.15
CA SER A 170 28.25 -14.22 -25.45
C SER A 170 27.16 -15.10 -24.85
N LYS A 171 26.24 -14.47 -24.10
CA LYS A 171 25.06 -15.10 -23.51
C LYS A 171 23.82 -14.59 -24.24
N PRO A 172 22.96 -15.46 -24.79
CA PRO A 172 21.71 -15.03 -25.39
C PRO A 172 20.82 -14.33 -24.35
N ILE A 173 20.11 -13.32 -24.82
CA ILE A 173 19.00 -12.70 -24.10
C ILE A 173 17.74 -12.89 -24.92
N SER A 174 16.71 -13.44 -24.30
CA SER A 174 15.41 -13.67 -24.90
C SER A 174 14.28 -13.09 -24.05
N THR A 175 13.07 -13.06 -24.58
CA THR A 175 11.87 -12.58 -23.89
C THR A 175 10.79 -13.66 -23.95
N LEU A 176 10.11 -13.94 -22.84
CA LEU A 176 8.96 -14.86 -22.83
C LEU A 176 7.77 -14.36 -23.66
N GLY A 177 7.70 -13.05 -23.91
CA GLY A 177 6.70 -12.39 -24.73
C GLY A 177 7.07 -10.92 -25.00
N GLY A 178 6.40 -10.32 -25.97
CA GLY A 178 6.68 -8.95 -26.43
C GLY A 178 7.70 -8.85 -27.55
N ASN A 179 7.99 -7.62 -27.99
CA ASN A 179 8.81 -7.31 -29.17
C ASN A 179 10.34 -7.36 -28.92
N GLY A 180 10.79 -8.22 -28.02
CA GLY A 180 12.21 -8.34 -27.67
C GLY A 180 12.76 -7.09 -26.96
N ILE A 181 14.08 -6.90 -27.08
CA ILE A 181 14.78 -5.71 -26.58
C ILE A 181 15.23 -4.90 -27.79
N TYR A 182 14.90 -3.62 -27.82
CA TYR A 182 15.32 -2.68 -28.85
C TYR A 182 16.26 -1.63 -28.25
N ASP A 183 17.22 -1.21 -29.06
CA ASP A 183 18.22 -0.21 -28.71
C ASP A 183 18.20 0.86 -29.80
N ASP A 184 17.65 2.02 -29.46
CA ASP A 184 17.40 3.14 -30.36
C ASP A 184 18.69 3.80 -30.84
N VAL A 185 19.72 3.86 -29.98
CA VAL A 185 21.04 4.40 -30.32
C VAL A 185 21.70 3.58 -31.42
N THR A 186 21.58 2.25 -31.38
CA THR A 186 22.13 1.37 -32.42
C THR A 186 21.11 1.03 -33.52
N ASN A 187 19.85 1.44 -33.36
CA ASN A 187 18.72 1.06 -34.19
C ASN A 187 18.64 -0.45 -34.45
N ALA A 188 18.81 -1.26 -33.41
CA ALA A 188 18.92 -2.71 -33.52
C ALA A 188 18.31 -3.44 -32.32
N GLY A 189 17.96 -4.71 -32.52
CA GLY A 189 17.55 -5.59 -31.44
C GLY A 189 18.74 -6.10 -30.62
N VAL A 190 18.59 -6.14 -29.30
CA VAL A 190 19.57 -6.74 -28.39
C VAL A 190 19.17 -8.18 -28.11
N THR A 191 19.99 -9.12 -28.57
CA THR A 191 19.73 -10.57 -28.45
C THR A 191 20.80 -11.30 -27.64
N SER A 192 21.82 -10.59 -27.16
CA SER A 192 22.88 -11.18 -26.34
C SER A 192 23.63 -10.14 -25.52
N ILE A 193 24.37 -10.61 -24.53
CA ILE A 193 25.30 -9.82 -23.72
C ILE A 193 26.62 -10.57 -23.56
N THR A 194 27.73 -9.86 -23.74
CA THR A 194 29.10 -10.35 -23.64
C THR A 194 29.84 -9.72 -22.46
N GLY A 195 31.02 -10.22 -22.13
CA GLY A 195 31.81 -9.66 -21.04
C GLY A 195 32.16 -8.19 -21.24
N GLY A 196 31.95 -7.38 -20.21
CA GLY A 196 32.21 -5.94 -20.21
C GLY A 196 31.02 -5.09 -20.68
N GLN A 197 29.95 -5.70 -21.22
CA GLN A 197 28.73 -4.99 -21.60
C GLN A 197 27.78 -4.79 -20.41
N ARG A 198 27.01 -3.71 -20.45
CA ARG A 198 25.93 -3.42 -19.53
C ARG A 198 24.73 -2.89 -20.31
N TYR A 199 23.54 -3.26 -19.85
CA TYR A 199 22.29 -2.74 -20.35
C TYR A 199 21.40 -2.39 -19.18
N GLN A 200 20.97 -1.14 -19.10
CA GLN A 200 19.78 -0.78 -18.36
C GLN A 200 18.61 -0.80 -19.35
N ILE A 201 17.62 -1.64 -19.08
CA ILE A 201 16.47 -1.84 -19.94
C ILE A 201 15.19 -1.59 -19.17
N GLN A 202 14.19 -1.03 -19.84
CA GLN A 202 12.88 -0.77 -19.27
C GLN A 202 11.78 -1.34 -20.16
N SER A 203 10.78 -1.99 -19.56
CA SER A 203 9.58 -2.43 -20.29
C SER A 203 8.69 -1.24 -20.62
N ASP A 204 8.29 -1.10 -21.87
CA ASP A 204 7.28 -0.11 -22.32
C ASP A 204 5.84 -0.67 -22.31
N GLY A 205 5.69 -1.96 -21.97
CA GLY A 205 4.43 -2.71 -22.02
C GLY A 205 4.17 -3.45 -23.34
N ILE A 206 5.08 -3.37 -24.32
CA ILE A 206 5.02 -4.07 -25.62
C ILE A 206 6.33 -4.82 -25.86
N GLY A 207 7.47 -4.19 -25.56
CA GLY A 207 8.80 -4.77 -25.57
C GLY A 207 9.68 -4.12 -24.50
N TRP A 208 10.99 -4.23 -24.67
CA TRP A 208 11.98 -3.62 -23.78
C TRP A 208 12.82 -2.60 -24.56
N ILE A 209 13.08 -1.44 -23.97
CA ILE A 209 13.95 -0.41 -24.55
C ILE A 209 15.23 -0.29 -23.72
N VAL A 210 16.39 -0.19 -24.38
CA VAL A 210 17.64 0.17 -23.71
C VAL A 210 17.59 1.66 -23.34
N ILE A 211 17.73 1.96 -22.04
CA ILE A 211 17.72 3.32 -21.50
C ILE A 211 19.10 3.74 -20.95
N GLY A 212 20.06 2.81 -20.88
CA GLY A 212 21.41 3.08 -20.39
C GLY A 212 22.39 1.95 -20.72
N ARG A 213 23.68 2.28 -20.78
CA ARG A 213 24.81 1.37 -21.02
C ARG A 213 25.95 1.64 -20.04
#